data_AF-A0A0S8D9M1-F1
#
_entry.id   AF-A0A0S8D9M1-F1
#
_cell.length_a   1.000
_cell.length_b   1.000
_cell.length_c   1.000
_cell.angle_alpha   90.00
_cell.angle_beta   90.00
_cell.angle_gamma   90.00
#
_symmetry.space_group_name_H-M   'P 1'
#
loop_
_entity.id
_entity.type
_entity.pdbx_description
1 polymer ?
#
loop_
_entity_poly.entity_id
_entity_poly.type
_entity_poly.pdbx_seq_one_letter_code
_entity_poly.pdbx_strand_id
1 'polypeptide(L)'
;MVQSTLYRLLLVALLPLIALVLYREGQQYDPALISFSTTQSADETPGEFFPREIEGLSRSGPVRTYTKENLYEYVNGHAEYFISAGFKKLVVGEYTSHPGNEPDAVIDIYDMGRSIQAFAIVTDESRGELHEIFPGLRGFRTPLSLSFAKGQYYIKIAAFNESLSLEVIARTMDAGITEGDDPFSEFASFPDIGEIVATRFIKEAYRGLDFLNNVMEREYKVKNGTVHVFLVLDDMNTIDAAVESLVAYLKESDIAYSEMKKGESTMYRIDDPYEGVWFLISSPGRIVGALGSVNDRLIDLLYTGGES
;
A
#
# COMPACT_ATOMS: atom_id res chain seq x y z
N MET A 1 -54.98 -25.89 4.67
CA MET A 1 -53.93 -26.16 5.68
C MET A 1 -52.88 -27.17 5.23
N VAL A 2 -53.26 -28.27 4.54
CA VAL A 2 -52.32 -29.36 4.13
C VAL A 2 -51.29 -28.94 3.06
N GLN A 3 -51.63 -28.02 2.17
CA GLN A 3 -50.76 -27.61 1.06
C GLN A 3 -49.52 -26.81 1.54
N SER A 4 -49.66 -26.01 2.59
CA SER A 4 -48.57 -25.18 3.15
C SER A 4 -47.50 -26.01 3.88
N THR A 5 -47.89 -27.07 4.57
CA THR A 5 -46.97 -28.00 5.24
C THR A 5 -46.19 -28.85 4.24
N LEU A 6 -46.80 -29.20 3.10
CA LEU A 6 -46.14 -29.96 2.04
C LEU A 6 -44.99 -29.17 1.40
N TYR A 7 -45.18 -27.89 1.05
CA TYR A 7 -44.11 -27.05 0.49
C TYR A 7 -42.96 -26.81 1.47
N ARG A 8 -43.27 -26.66 2.76
CA ARG A 8 -42.24 -26.50 3.80
C ARG A 8 -41.39 -27.75 3.97
N LEU A 9 -42.01 -28.94 3.94
CA LEU A 9 -41.30 -30.21 3.97
C LEU A 9 -40.43 -30.40 2.70
N LEU A 10 -40.91 -30.00 1.54
CA LEU A 10 -40.17 -30.06 0.28
C LEU A 10 -38.94 -29.14 0.28
N LEU A 11 -39.07 -27.92 0.81
CA LEU A 11 -37.97 -26.97 0.97
C LEU A 11 -36.91 -27.46 1.96
N VAL A 12 -37.34 -28.06 3.08
CA VAL A 12 -36.40 -28.61 4.07
C VAL A 12 -35.69 -29.86 3.53
N ALA A 13 -36.37 -30.68 2.72
CA ALA A 13 -35.77 -31.84 2.08
C ALA A 13 -34.80 -31.50 0.93
N LEU A 14 -34.90 -30.29 0.36
CA LEU A 14 -34.02 -29.83 -0.71
C LEU A 14 -32.59 -29.55 -0.23
N LEU A 15 -32.44 -29.02 0.99
CA LEU A 15 -31.14 -28.69 1.58
C LEU A 15 -30.19 -29.90 1.71
N PRO A 16 -30.58 -31.05 2.30
CA PRO A 16 -29.72 -32.22 2.36
C PRO A 16 -29.49 -32.83 0.97
N LEU A 17 -30.42 -32.65 0.03
CA LEU A 17 -30.25 -33.12 -1.35
C LEU A 17 -29.14 -32.33 -2.07
N ILE A 18 -29.14 -31.00 -1.93
CA ILE A 18 -28.08 -30.13 -2.45
C ILE A 18 -26.75 -30.47 -1.78
N ALA A 19 -26.72 -30.64 -0.46
CA ALA A 19 -25.51 -31.06 0.25
C ALA A 19 -24.98 -32.42 -0.23
N LEU A 20 -25.86 -33.36 -0.54
CA LEU A 20 -25.48 -34.68 -1.06
C LEU A 20 -24.94 -34.61 -2.50
N VAL A 21 -25.51 -33.75 -3.34
CA VAL A 21 -25.02 -33.49 -4.70
C VAL A 21 -23.64 -32.82 -4.64
N LEU A 22 -23.48 -31.76 -3.84
CA LEU A 22 -22.20 -31.09 -3.62
C LEU A 22 -21.15 -32.03 -3.02
N TYR A 23 -21.53 -32.93 -2.13
CA TYR A 23 -20.61 -33.94 -1.59
C TYR A 23 -20.18 -34.95 -2.66
N ARG A 24 -21.09 -35.38 -3.54
CA ARG A 24 -20.77 -36.30 -4.63
C ARG A 24 -19.93 -35.66 -5.73
N GLU A 25 -20.25 -34.43 -6.12
CA GLU A 25 -19.53 -33.68 -7.16
C GLU A 25 -18.22 -33.09 -6.63
N GLY A 26 -18.18 -32.62 -5.38
CA GLY A 26 -16.99 -32.07 -4.74
C GLY A 26 -15.86 -33.08 -4.49
N GLN A 27 -16.14 -34.39 -4.58
CA GLN A 27 -15.11 -35.44 -4.54
C GLN A 27 -14.51 -35.77 -5.92
N GLN A 28 -15.04 -35.21 -7.01
CA GLN A 28 -14.46 -35.30 -8.36
C GLN A 28 -13.70 -34.02 -8.74
N TYR A 29 -12.99 -33.44 -7.78
CA TYR A 29 -12.04 -32.37 -8.06
C TYR A 29 -10.83 -32.96 -8.78
N ASP A 30 -10.71 -32.68 -10.08
CA ASP A 30 -9.53 -33.01 -10.87
C ASP A 30 -8.52 -31.85 -10.80
N PRO A 31 -7.44 -31.96 -10.01
CA PRO A 31 -6.43 -30.91 -9.90
C PRO A 31 -5.70 -30.65 -11.22
N ALA A 32 -5.84 -31.51 -12.24
CA ALA A 32 -5.25 -31.31 -13.56
C ALA A 32 -6.00 -30.29 -14.44
N LEU A 33 -7.21 -29.86 -14.07
CA LEU A 33 -7.95 -28.82 -14.80
C LEU A 33 -7.46 -27.40 -14.50
N ILE A 34 -6.58 -27.21 -13.51
CA ILE A 34 -5.90 -25.96 -13.18
C ILE A 34 -4.44 -26.01 -13.66
N SER A 35 -4.20 -26.46 -14.88
CA SER A 35 -2.97 -26.11 -15.60
C SER A 35 -3.27 -24.91 -16.48
N PHE A 36 -3.28 -23.72 -15.87
CA PHE A 36 -3.26 -22.48 -16.62
C PHE A 36 -1.90 -22.37 -17.31
N SER A 37 -1.89 -22.63 -18.62
CA SER A 37 -0.77 -22.27 -19.49
C SER A 37 -0.54 -20.76 -19.38
N THR A 38 0.54 -20.41 -18.70
CA THR A 38 1.11 -19.07 -18.59
C THR A 38 1.12 -18.39 -19.95
N THR A 39 0.26 -17.39 -20.14
CA THR A 39 0.51 -16.37 -21.16
C THR A 39 1.48 -15.38 -20.53
N GLN A 40 2.73 -15.52 -20.95
CA GLN A 40 3.88 -14.77 -20.51
C GLN A 40 3.79 -13.34 -21.06
N SER A 41 3.32 -12.42 -20.22
CA SER A 41 3.76 -11.02 -20.29
C SER A 41 5.05 -10.94 -19.47
N ALA A 42 6.11 -10.40 -20.06
CA ALA A 42 7.42 -10.28 -19.43
C ALA A 42 7.45 -9.14 -18.40
N ASP A 43 6.67 -9.29 -17.32
CA ASP A 43 6.84 -8.54 -16.08
C ASP A 43 7.54 -9.48 -15.08
N GLU A 44 8.65 -9.03 -14.48
CA GLU A 44 9.39 -9.78 -13.46
C GLU A 44 8.41 -10.30 -12.40
N THR A 45 8.30 -11.63 -12.27
CA THR A 45 7.28 -12.22 -11.40
C THR A 45 7.85 -12.31 -9.99
N PRO A 46 7.13 -11.85 -8.93
CA PRO A 46 7.67 -11.84 -7.57
C PRO A 46 8.13 -13.21 -7.03
N GLY A 47 7.79 -14.31 -7.70
CA GLY A 47 8.30 -15.65 -7.40
C GLY A 47 9.82 -15.83 -7.60
N GLU A 48 10.46 -14.98 -8.41
CA GLU A 48 11.92 -15.03 -8.62
C GLU A 48 12.70 -14.42 -7.43
N PHE A 49 12.06 -13.56 -6.63
CA PHE A 49 12.67 -12.91 -5.47
C PHE A 49 12.86 -13.84 -4.27
N PHE A 50 12.31 -15.06 -4.31
CA PHE A 50 12.41 -16.01 -3.22
C PHE A 50 13.68 -16.87 -3.35
N PRO A 51 14.71 -16.64 -2.52
CA PRO A 51 15.92 -17.44 -2.58
C PRO A 51 15.63 -18.90 -2.18
N ARG A 52 16.44 -19.84 -2.69
CA ARG A 52 16.33 -21.26 -2.32
C ARG A 52 16.71 -21.52 -0.87
N GLU A 53 17.65 -20.75 -0.35
CA GLU A 53 18.12 -20.80 1.03
C GLU A 53 18.26 -19.40 1.60
N ILE A 54 17.92 -19.22 2.87
CA ILE A 54 18.03 -17.96 3.61
C ILE A 54 18.29 -18.26 5.08
N GLU A 55 19.35 -17.69 5.65
CA GLU A 55 19.70 -17.88 7.06
C GLU A 55 19.76 -19.36 7.52
N GLY A 56 20.23 -20.27 6.66
CA GLY A 56 20.29 -21.71 6.97
C GLY A 56 18.95 -22.44 6.89
N LEU A 57 17.88 -21.76 6.47
CA LEU A 57 16.60 -22.35 6.11
C LEU A 57 16.55 -22.64 4.61
N SER A 58 15.90 -23.72 4.21
CA SER A 58 15.59 -24.02 2.81
C SER A 58 14.13 -23.72 2.51
N ARG A 59 13.84 -23.25 1.30
CA ARG A 59 12.47 -23.03 0.86
C ARG A 59 11.71 -24.36 0.78
N SER A 60 10.62 -24.47 1.51
CA SER A 60 9.74 -25.64 1.56
C SER A 60 8.83 -25.67 0.33
N GLY A 61 9.37 -26.16 -0.80
CA GLY A 61 8.62 -26.35 -2.04
C GLY A 61 8.50 -25.10 -2.94
N PRO A 62 7.53 -25.10 -3.88
CA PRO A 62 7.28 -23.96 -4.77
C PRO A 62 6.60 -22.82 -4.02
N VAL A 63 6.83 -21.60 -4.50
CA VAL A 63 6.09 -20.42 -4.00
C VAL A 63 4.62 -20.52 -4.38
N ARG A 64 3.75 -20.05 -3.50
CA ARG A 64 2.30 -19.96 -3.76
C ARG A 64 1.98 -18.57 -4.26
N THR A 65 1.05 -18.45 -5.22
CA THR A 65 0.65 -17.17 -5.79
C THR A 65 -0.85 -16.96 -5.62
N TYR A 66 -1.23 -15.77 -5.17
CA TYR A 66 -2.61 -15.34 -5.01
C TYR A 66 -2.86 -14.08 -5.83
N THR A 67 -4.03 -14.01 -6.45
CA THR A 67 -4.54 -12.88 -7.22
C THR A 67 -5.74 -12.27 -6.49
N LYS A 68 -6.35 -11.22 -7.03
CA LYS A 68 -7.53 -10.58 -6.43
C LYS A 68 -8.67 -11.58 -6.21
N GLU A 69 -8.77 -12.56 -7.11
CA GLU A 69 -9.85 -13.54 -7.13
C GLU A 69 -9.75 -14.60 -6.04
N ASN A 70 -8.57 -14.84 -5.46
CA ASN A 70 -8.37 -15.89 -4.44
C ASN A 70 -7.58 -15.43 -3.21
N LEU A 71 -7.20 -14.16 -3.11
CA LEU A 71 -6.46 -13.61 -1.95
C LEU A 71 -7.17 -13.91 -0.62
N TYR A 72 -8.52 -13.91 -0.62
CA TYR A 72 -9.33 -14.16 0.57
C TYR A 72 -9.05 -15.53 1.22
N GLU A 73 -8.58 -16.51 0.44
CA GLU A 73 -8.19 -17.84 0.93
C GLU A 73 -6.97 -17.79 1.84
N TYR A 74 -6.07 -16.81 1.63
CA TYR A 74 -4.84 -16.66 2.40
C TYR A 74 -4.99 -15.67 3.56
N VAL A 75 -5.58 -14.50 3.31
CA VAL A 75 -5.64 -13.42 4.30
C VAL A 75 -6.90 -13.45 5.18
N ASN A 76 -7.62 -14.57 5.21
CA ASN A 76 -8.76 -14.83 6.09
C ASN A 76 -9.83 -13.71 6.09
N GLY A 77 -10.26 -13.30 4.89
CA GLY A 77 -11.31 -12.28 4.73
C GLY A 77 -10.81 -10.82 4.79
N HIS A 78 -9.53 -10.58 5.05
CA HIS A 78 -8.91 -9.26 5.00
C HIS A 78 -8.48 -8.83 3.58
N ALA A 79 -8.96 -9.51 2.53
CA ALA A 79 -8.51 -9.29 1.15
C ALA A 79 -8.89 -7.92 0.62
N GLU A 80 -10.08 -7.42 0.99
CA GLU A 80 -10.58 -6.13 0.51
C GLU A 80 -9.69 -4.96 0.94
N TYR A 81 -9.03 -5.07 2.11
CA TYR A 81 -8.08 -4.07 2.58
C TYR A 81 -6.93 -3.87 1.58
N PHE A 82 -6.29 -4.96 1.14
CA PHE A 82 -5.21 -4.90 0.15
C PHE A 82 -5.73 -4.56 -1.26
N ILE A 83 -6.83 -5.18 -1.70
CA ILE A 83 -7.43 -4.98 -3.03
C ILE A 83 -7.78 -3.52 -3.26
N SER A 84 -8.47 -2.92 -2.29
CA SER A 84 -8.86 -1.52 -2.36
C SER A 84 -7.66 -0.55 -2.28
N ALA A 85 -6.51 -1.01 -1.81
CA ALA A 85 -5.27 -0.23 -1.71
C ALA A 85 -4.32 -0.39 -2.91
N GLY A 86 -4.74 -1.07 -3.98
CA GLY A 86 -3.97 -1.17 -5.24
C GLY A 86 -3.35 -2.53 -5.53
N PHE A 87 -3.54 -3.52 -4.64
CA PHE A 87 -3.00 -4.87 -4.76
C PHE A 87 -3.14 -5.46 -6.18
N LYS A 88 -2.06 -6.07 -6.65
CA LYS A 88 -1.97 -6.78 -7.93
C LYS A 88 -1.85 -8.29 -7.72
N LYS A 89 -0.93 -8.71 -6.86
CA LYS A 89 -0.56 -10.11 -6.66
C LYS A 89 0.13 -10.30 -5.30
N LEU A 90 -0.06 -11.46 -4.69
CA LEU A 90 0.70 -11.91 -3.52
C LEU A 90 1.48 -13.17 -3.91
N VAL A 91 2.75 -13.23 -3.57
CA VAL A 91 3.53 -14.47 -3.63
C VAL A 91 4.03 -14.81 -2.23
N VAL A 92 3.90 -16.08 -1.85
CA VAL A 92 4.20 -16.61 -0.52
C VAL A 92 5.27 -17.68 -0.63
N GLY A 93 6.34 -17.54 0.15
CA GLY A 93 7.41 -18.51 0.28
C GLY A 93 7.54 -19.00 1.72
N GLU A 94 7.57 -20.31 1.89
CA GLU A 94 7.72 -20.97 3.19
C GLU A 94 9.15 -21.48 3.33
N TYR A 95 9.73 -21.34 4.52
CA TYR A 95 11.12 -21.71 4.81
C TYR A 95 11.19 -22.59 6.04
N THR A 96 11.99 -23.65 5.97
CA THR A 96 12.17 -24.60 7.06
C THR A 96 13.63 -25.05 7.17
N SER A 97 14.07 -25.28 8.40
CA SER A 97 15.34 -25.92 8.73
C SER A 97 15.32 -27.42 8.43
N HIS A 98 14.14 -28.04 8.41
CA HIS A 98 13.96 -29.48 8.25
C HIS A 98 12.84 -29.77 7.25
N PRO A 99 13.17 -30.22 6.01
CA PRO A 99 12.16 -30.55 5.01
C PRO A 99 11.11 -31.54 5.53
N GLY A 100 9.83 -31.20 5.37
CA GLY A 100 8.70 -32.03 5.80
C GLY A 100 8.10 -31.65 7.16
N ASN A 101 8.69 -30.69 7.87
CA ASN A 101 8.09 -30.08 9.07
C ASN A 101 7.26 -28.83 8.70
N GLU A 102 6.54 -28.30 9.69
CA GLU A 102 5.95 -26.96 9.61
C GLU A 102 7.02 -25.91 9.32
N PRO A 103 6.67 -24.81 8.62
CA PRO A 103 7.63 -23.77 8.30
C PRO A 103 8.13 -23.07 9.56
N ASP A 104 9.42 -22.76 9.58
CA ASP A 104 10.06 -21.92 10.60
C ASP A 104 9.83 -20.43 10.32
N ALA A 105 9.69 -20.08 9.03
CA ALA A 105 9.35 -18.74 8.59
C ALA A 105 8.49 -18.75 7.32
N VAL A 106 7.67 -17.71 7.17
CA VAL A 106 6.88 -17.41 5.97
C VAL A 106 7.23 -16.00 5.52
N ILE A 107 7.48 -15.84 4.23
CA ILE A 107 7.73 -14.55 3.59
C ILE A 107 6.59 -14.30 2.60
N ASP A 108 5.89 -13.20 2.79
CA ASP A 108 4.87 -12.71 1.88
C ASP A 108 5.43 -11.50 1.11
N ILE A 109 5.28 -11.51 -0.21
CA ILE A 109 5.57 -10.36 -1.07
C ILE A 109 4.27 -9.95 -1.77
N TYR A 110 3.70 -8.85 -1.35
CA TYR A 110 2.54 -8.22 -1.97
C TYR A 110 3.05 -7.21 -3.00
N ASP A 111 2.72 -7.44 -4.28
CA ASP A 111 2.80 -6.41 -5.30
C ASP A 111 1.60 -5.48 -5.15
N MET A 112 1.87 -4.28 -4.66
CA MET A 112 0.86 -3.25 -4.44
C MET A 112 0.67 -2.36 -5.67
N GLY A 113 1.35 -2.63 -6.78
CA GLY A 113 1.23 -1.91 -8.05
C GLY A 113 2.02 -0.61 -8.11
N ARG A 114 2.11 0.14 -7.00
CA ARG A 114 2.94 1.35 -6.88
C ARG A 114 3.70 1.40 -5.56
N SER A 115 4.86 2.05 -5.58
CA SER A 115 5.72 2.33 -4.44
C SER A 115 4.97 2.97 -3.27
N ILE A 116 4.15 3.98 -3.59
CA ILE A 116 3.35 4.68 -2.59
C ILE A 116 2.29 3.79 -1.93
N GLN A 117 1.75 2.82 -2.67
CA GLN A 117 0.73 1.89 -2.17
C GLN A 117 1.36 0.83 -1.25
N ALA A 118 2.56 0.35 -1.56
CA ALA A 118 3.31 -0.50 -0.63
C ALA A 118 3.69 0.23 0.66
N PHE A 119 4.17 1.48 0.52
CA PHE A 119 4.49 2.31 1.68
C PHE A 119 3.25 2.59 2.55
N ALA A 120 2.10 2.82 1.92
CA ALA A 120 0.83 3.00 2.62
C ALA A 120 0.50 1.81 3.53
N ILE A 121 0.57 0.59 2.99
CA ILE A 121 0.24 -0.63 3.73
C ILE A 121 1.17 -0.82 4.93
N VAL A 122 2.49 -0.67 4.76
CA VAL A 122 3.42 -0.84 5.88
C VAL A 122 3.24 0.26 6.94
N THR A 123 2.92 1.48 6.52
CA THR A 123 2.66 2.59 7.45
C THR A 123 1.37 2.39 8.23
N ASP A 124 0.30 1.93 7.57
CA ASP A 124 -0.98 1.68 8.23
C ASP A 124 -0.91 0.48 9.19
N GLU A 125 -0.33 -0.65 8.77
CA GLU A 125 -0.14 -1.82 9.65
C GLU A 125 0.75 -1.49 10.87
N SER A 126 1.73 -0.60 10.70
CA SER A 126 2.59 -0.11 11.78
C SER A 126 1.99 1.01 12.61
N ARG A 127 0.80 1.51 12.25
CA ARG A 127 0.16 2.69 12.86
C ARG A 127 1.07 3.93 12.84
N GLY A 128 1.91 4.04 11.81
CA GLY A 128 2.88 5.12 11.62
C GLY A 128 4.22 4.94 12.35
N GLU A 129 4.41 3.84 13.10
CA GLU A 129 5.63 3.59 13.88
C GLU A 129 6.68 2.82 13.06
N LEU A 130 7.28 3.50 12.08
CA LEU A 130 8.37 2.95 11.28
C LEU A 130 9.75 3.21 11.89
N HIS A 131 10.46 2.14 12.20
CA HIS A 131 11.80 2.17 12.78
C HIS A 131 12.87 1.84 11.73
N GLU A 132 14.08 2.37 11.92
CA GLU A 132 15.23 1.89 11.16
C GLU A 132 15.53 0.44 11.56
N ILE A 133 15.44 -0.47 10.59
CA ILE A 133 15.79 -1.89 10.77
C ILE A 133 17.29 -2.04 10.61
N PHE A 134 17.83 -1.44 9.54
CA PHE A 134 19.25 -1.26 9.28
C PHE A 134 19.45 -0.03 8.39
N PRO A 135 20.66 0.50 8.26
CA PRO A 135 20.89 1.72 7.47
C PRO A 135 20.32 1.59 6.05
N GLY A 136 19.39 2.47 5.70
CA GLY A 136 18.72 2.50 4.40
C GLY A 136 17.38 1.75 4.32
N LEU A 137 17.01 0.95 5.33
CA LEU A 137 15.71 0.27 5.39
C LEU A 137 14.94 0.62 6.65
N ARG A 138 13.73 1.18 6.46
CA ARG A 138 12.77 1.41 7.53
C ARG A 138 11.61 0.44 7.41
N GLY A 139 11.11 -0.03 8.55
CA GLY A 139 10.05 -1.01 8.61
C GLY A 139 9.44 -1.09 10.00
N PHE A 140 8.52 -2.03 10.15
CA PHE A 140 7.86 -2.33 11.41
C PHE A 140 8.26 -3.71 11.90
N ARG A 141 8.62 -3.82 13.18
CA ARG A 141 9.15 -5.04 13.76
C ARG A 141 8.42 -5.38 15.05
N THR A 142 8.06 -6.64 15.19
CA THR A 142 7.64 -7.29 16.43
C THR A 142 8.64 -8.41 16.75
N PRO A 143 8.53 -9.13 17.89
CA PRO A 143 9.42 -10.26 18.18
C PRO A 143 9.41 -11.36 17.10
N LEU A 144 8.27 -11.58 16.44
CA LEU A 144 8.07 -12.69 15.48
C LEU A 144 7.71 -12.21 14.07
N SER A 145 7.73 -10.91 13.80
CA SER A 145 7.46 -10.39 12.46
C SER A 145 8.28 -9.16 12.11
N LEU A 146 8.57 -8.99 10.83
CA LEU A 146 9.21 -7.80 10.28
C LEU A 146 8.58 -7.49 8.93
N SER A 147 8.11 -6.26 8.78
CA SER A 147 7.48 -5.79 7.56
C SER A 147 8.15 -4.52 7.04
N PHE A 148 8.31 -4.41 5.74
CA PHE A 148 8.92 -3.24 5.08
C PHE A 148 8.36 -3.08 3.67
N ALA A 149 8.60 -1.92 3.06
CA ALA A 149 8.30 -1.67 1.66
C ALA A 149 9.61 -1.54 0.86
N LYS A 150 9.61 -2.05 -0.37
CA LYS A 150 10.69 -1.89 -1.35
C LYS A 150 10.10 -1.71 -2.74
N GLY A 151 10.24 -0.51 -3.32
CA GLY A 151 9.49 -0.13 -4.50
C GLY A 151 7.99 -0.41 -4.29
N GLN A 152 7.34 -0.96 -5.32
CA GLN A 152 5.92 -1.38 -5.28
C GLN A 152 5.61 -2.59 -4.39
N TYR A 153 6.61 -3.18 -3.75
CA TYR A 153 6.43 -4.40 -2.96
C TYR A 153 6.29 -4.08 -1.47
N TYR A 154 5.23 -4.61 -0.87
CA TYR A 154 5.08 -4.73 0.58
C TYR A 154 5.51 -6.13 1.00
N ILE A 155 6.51 -6.22 1.85
CA ILE A 155 7.12 -7.49 2.30
C ILE A 155 6.78 -7.70 3.77
N LYS A 156 6.30 -8.91 4.10
CA LYS A 156 6.02 -9.34 5.48
C LYS A 156 6.74 -10.65 5.75
N ILE A 157 7.60 -10.64 6.75
CA ILE A 157 8.31 -11.81 7.24
C ILE A 157 7.66 -12.20 8.57
N ALA A 158 7.17 -13.42 8.67
CA ALA A 158 6.70 -14.02 9.90
C ALA A 158 7.63 -15.18 10.28
N ALA A 159 8.12 -15.20 11.51
CA ALA A 159 8.84 -16.32 12.09
C ALA A 159 7.96 -17.04 13.12
N PHE A 160 8.10 -18.35 13.20
CA PHE A 160 7.40 -19.19 14.18
C PHE A 160 8.30 -19.62 15.33
N ASN A 161 9.56 -19.17 15.33
CA ASN A 161 10.50 -19.31 16.43
C ASN A 161 11.29 -18.00 16.63
N GLU A 162 11.67 -17.70 17.87
CA GLU A 162 12.42 -16.47 18.21
C GLU A 162 13.92 -16.57 17.88
N SER A 163 14.41 -17.74 17.47
CA SER A 163 15.83 -17.94 17.16
C SER A 163 16.25 -17.42 15.79
N LEU A 164 15.30 -17.12 14.91
CA LEU A 164 15.59 -16.56 13.58
C LEU A 164 15.86 -15.07 13.63
N SER A 165 16.91 -14.64 12.93
CA SER A 165 17.23 -13.23 12.75
C SER A 165 16.42 -12.65 11.60
N LEU A 166 15.22 -12.15 11.92
CA LEU A 166 14.37 -11.42 10.97
C LEU A 166 15.11 -10.32 10.20
N GLU A 167 16.13 -9.70 10.81
CA GLU A 167 16.97 -8.69 10.15
C GLU A 167 17.85 -9.29 9.03
N VAL A 168 18.41 -10.49 9.22
CA VAL A 168 19.20 -11.18 8.19
C VAL A 168 18.30 -11.59 7.03
N ILE A 169 17.11 -12.10 7.33
CA ILE A 169 16.10 -12.41 6.31
C ILE A 169 15.73 -11.14 5.54
N ALA A 170 15.42 -10.04 6.24
CA ALA A 170 15.05 -8.77 5.62
C ALA A 170 16.17 -8.21 4.73
N ARG A 171 17.44 -8.26 5.15
CA ARG A 171 18.60 -7.86 4.32
C ARG A 171 18.74 -8.70 3.07
N THR A 172 18.52 -10.01 3.18
CA THR A 172 18.59 -10.91 2.02
C THR A 172 17.48 -10.60 1.02
N MET A 173 16.25 -10.38 1.51
CA MET A 173 15.11 -10.03 0.68
C MET A 173 15.29 -8.64 0.04
N ASP A 174 15.73 -7.65 0.81
CA ASP A 174 16.05 -6.32 0.30
C ASP A 174 17.09 -6.41 -0.83
N ALA A 175 18.19 -7.14 -0.65
CA ALA A 175 19.20 -7.29 -1.70
C ALA A 175 18.70 -8.06 -2.95
N GLY A 176 17.73 -8.97 -2.78
CA GLY A 176 17.23 -9.84 -3.85
C GLY A 176 16.06 -9.28 -4.65
N ILE A 177 15.33 -8.30 -4.12
CA ILE A 177 14.19 -7.67 -4.78
C ILE A 177 14.67 -6.51 -5.65
N THR A 178 14.37 -6.59 -6.94
CA THR A 178 14.50 -5.48 -7.89
C THR A 178 13.25 -4.61 -7.82
N GLU A 179 13.44 -3.30 -7.67
CA GLU A 179 12.34 -2.34 -7.76
C GLU A 179 11.95 -2.19 -9.23
N GLY A 180 10.64 -2.06 -9.50
CA GLY A 180 10.17 -1.71 -10.84
C GLY A 180 10.52 -0.25 -11.21
N ASP A 181 10.11 0.17 -12.41
CA ASP A 181 10.30 1.54 -12.94
C ASP A 181 9.52 2.64 -12.16
N ASP A 182 9.06 2.35 -10.95
CA ASP A 182 8.42 3.27 -10.02
C ASP A 182 9.39 3.57 -8.86
N PRO A 183 10.51 4.29 -9.14
CA PRO A 183 11.53 4.53 -8.13
C PRO A 183 10.90 5.28 -6.97
N PHE A 184 11.22 4.81 -5.76
CA PHE A 184 10.89 5.37 -4.45
C PHE A 184 11.51 6.77 -4.24
N SER A 185 11.36 7.65 -5.22
CA SER A 185 11.87 9.03 -5.35
C SER A 185 10.88 10.05 -4.80
N GLU A 186 9.68 9.62 -4.45
CA GLU A 186 8.62 10.46 -3.91
C GLU A 186 9.00 11.06 -2.57
N PHE A 187 9.82 10.36 -1.78
CA PHE A 187 10.39 10.91 -0.56
C PHE A 187 11.46 11.96 -0.79
N ALA A 188 12.18 11.90 -1.91
CA ALA A 188 13.09 12.96 -2.31
C ALA A 188 12.34 14.23 -2.71
N SER A 189 11.06 14.12 -3.07
CA SER A 189 10.20 15.29 -3.34
C SER A 189 9.80 16.04 -2.07
N PHE A 190 9.94 15.44 -0.89
CA PHE A 190 9.70 16.13 0.37
C PHE A 190 10.93 16.93 0.80
N PRO A 191 10.76 18.19 1.20
CA PRO A 191 11.88 19.05 1.55
C PRO A 191 12.51 18.68 2.89
N ASP A 192 13.82 18.89 3.04
CA ASP A 192 14.50 18.79 4.34
C ASP A 192 14.42 20.12 5.09
N ILE A 193 13.35 20.30 5.87
CA ILE A 193 13.00 21.58 6.51
C ILE A 193 13.00 21.51 8.04
N GLY A 194 13.26 20.35 8.64
CA GLY A 194 13.19 20.14 10.08
C GLY A 194 13.22 18.67 10.48
N GLU A 195 12.96 18.41 11.75
CA GLU A 195 12.87 17.05 12.28
C GLU A 195 11.57 16.38 11.78
N ILE A 196 11.70 15.21 11.15
CA ILE A 196 10.55 14.43 10.71
C ILE A 196 9.88 13.79 11.93
N VAL A 197 8.64 14.20 12.21
CA VAL A 197 7.82 13.66 13.30
C VAL A 197 7.10 12.40 12.84
N ALA A 198 6.45 12.46 11.68
CA ALA A 198 5.68 11.36 11.13
C ALA A 198 5.59 11.45 9.60
N THR A 199 5.33 10.32 8.97
CA THR A 199 4.91 10.24 7.56
C THR A 199 3.68 9.35 7.51
N ARG A 200 2.62 9.83 6.86
CA ARG A 200 1.31 9.18 6.76
C ARG A 200 0.93 9.03 5.31
N PHE A 201 0.18 7.99 5.00
CA PHE A 201 -0.54 7.88 3.74
C PHE A 201 -2.03 7.92 4.02
N ILE A 202 -2.72 8.83 3.35
CA ILE A 202 -4.16 9.03 3.45
C ILE A 202 -4.75 8.62 2.11
N LYS A 203 -5.42 7.45 2.10
CA LYS A 203 -5.97 6.86 0.90
C LYS A 203 -7.06 7.73 0.27
N GLU A 204 -7.95 8.27 1.09
CA GLU A 204 -9.11 9.01 0.62
C GLU A 204 -9.49 10.18 1.53
N ALA A 205 -10.17 11.16 0.96
CA ALA A 205 -10.77 12.30 1.67
C ALA A 205 -9.79 13.04 2.59
N TYR A 206 -8.59 13.38 2.08
CA TYR A 206 -7.59 14.07 2.89
C TYR A 206 -8.14 15.41 3.40
N ARG A 207 -8.21 15.53 4.73
CA ARG A 207 -8.84 16.66 5.44
C ARG A 207 -10.30 16.92 5.03
N GLY A 208 -11.04 15.86 4.71
CA GLY A 208 -12.44 15.95 4.30
C GLY A 208 -12.65 16.39 2.85
N LEU A 209 -11.59 16.48 2.05
CA LEU A 209 -11.66 16.78 0.63
C LEU A 209 -11.75 15.48 -0.17
N ASP A 210 -12.96 15.02 -0.49
CA ASP A 210 -13.23 13.74 -1.18
C ASP A 210 -12.52 13.58 -2.55
N PHE A 211 -12.13 14.69 -3.16
CA PHE A 211 -11.38 14.72 -4.43
C PHE A 211 -9.85 14.63 -4.25
N LEU A 212 -9.35 14.70 -3.01
CA LEU A 212 -7.92 14.69 -2.70
C LEU A 212 -7.55 13.36 -2.03
N ASN A 213 -7.18 12.40 -2.86
CA ASN A 213 -6.94 11.00 -2.50
C ASN A 213 -5.47 10.63 -2.72
N ASN A 214 -5.05 9.48 -2.17
CA ASN A 214 -3.69 8.96 -2.25
C ASN A 214 -2.62 9.98 -1.78
N VAL A 215 -2.90 10.68 -0.69
CA VAL A 215 -2.06 11.75 -0.17
C VAL A 215 -0.98 11.18 0.73
N MET A 216 0.28 11.47 0.42
CA MET A 216 1.37 11.29 1.37
C MET A 216 1.52 12.59 2.18
N GLU A 217 1.40 12.53 3.50
CA GLU A 217 1.64 13.67 4.38
C GLU A 217 2.91 13.43 5.22
N ARG A 218 3.82 14.39 5.25
CA ARG A 218 4.95 14.41 6.16
C ARG A 218 4.84 15.57 7.13
N GLU A 219 4.91 15.22 8.41
CA GLU A 219 4.87 16.16 9.53
C GLU A 219 6.29 16.49 9.99
N TYR A 220 6.59 17.78 10.05
CA TYR A 220 7.87 18.30 10.48
C TYR A 220 7.73 19.17 11.72
N LYS A 221 8.65 18.98 12.66
CA LYS A 221 8.87 19.94 13.73
C LYS A 221 9.93 20.95 13.28
N VAL A 222 9.52 22.21 13.21
CA VAL A 222 10.37 23.34 12.83
C VAL A 222 10.50 24.31 14.01
N LYS A 223 11.44 25.26 13.93
CA LYS A 223 11.70 26.21 15.04
C LYS A 223 10.44 26.93 15.54
N ASN A 224 9.49 27.20 14.65
CA ASN A 224 8.29 27.98 14.94
C ASN A 224 6.98 27.16 14.87
N GLY A 225 7.02 25.86 15.22
CA GLY A 225 5.83 25.02 15.32
C GLY A 225 5.91 23.77 14.44
N THR A 226 4.77 23.37 13.90
CA THR A 226 4.65 22.18 13.05
C THR A 226 4.27 22.57 11.63
N VAL A 227 4.86 21.89 10.66
CA VAL A 227 4.51 22.01 9.25
C VAL A 227 4.10 20.63 8.74
N HIS A 228 2.97 20.58 8.04
CA HIS A 228 2.54 19.40 7.31
C HIS A 228 2.77 19.67 5.83
N VAL A 229 3.63 18.90 5.18
CA VAL A 229 3.76 18.90 3.72
C VAL A 229 2.99 17.71 3.19
N PHE A 230 2.17 17.90 2.17
CA PHE A 230 1.46 16.80 1.53
C PHE A 230 1.77 16.72 0.04
N LEU A 231 1.75 15.50 -0.49
CA LEU A 231 2.12 15.17 -1.87
C LEU A 231 1.11 14.19 -2.45
N VAL A 232 0.69 14.45 -3.68
CA VAL A 232 -0.08 13.54 -4.53
C VAL A 232 0.66 13.39 -5.85
N LEU A 233 0.85 12.16 -6.30
CA LEU A 233 1.45 11.83 -7.59
C LEU A 233 0.52 10.91 -8.36
N ASP A 234 0.08 11.38 -9.52
CA ASP A 234 -0.82 10.63 -10.38
C ASP A 234 -0.67 11.07 -11.84
N ASP A 235 -1.43 10.48 -12.75
CA ASP A 235 -1.44 10.95 -14.13
C ASP A 235 -1.99 12.38 -14.25
N MET A 236 -1.63 13.08 -15.33
CA MET A 236 -2.00 14.48 -15.52
C MET A 236 -3.52 14.71 -15.47
N ASN A 237 -4.34 13.79 -16.01
CA ASN A 237 -5.79 13.99 -16.01
C ASN A 237 -6.36 13.88 -14.61
N THR A 238 -5.86 12.93 -13.80
CA THR A 238 -6.27 12.77 -12.41
C THR A 238 -5.91 13.99 -11.57
N ILE A 239 -4.71 14.55 -11.78
CA ILE A 239 -4.26 15.76 -11.10
C ILE A 239 -5.09 16.98 -11.52
N ASP A 240 -5.34 17.16 -12.81
CA ASP A 240 -6.15 18.27 -13.32
C ASP A 240 -7.59 18.20 -12.77
N ALA A 241 -8.20 17.01 -12.76
CA ALA A 241 -9.53 16.81 -12.20
C ALA A 241 -9.61 17.12 -10.69
N ALA A 242 -8.57 16.77 -9.92
CA ALA A 242 -8.50 17.10 -8.50
C ALA A 242 -8.38 18.62 -8.27
N VAL A 243 -7.61 19.33 -9.10
CA VAL A 243 -7.48 20.79 -9.04
C VAL A 243 -8.77 21.50 -9.45
N GLU A 244 -9.46 21.02 -10.49
CA GLU A 244 -10.77 21.54 -10.88
C GLU A 244 -11.79 21.39 -9.74
N SER A 245 -11.80 20.22 -9.09
CA SER A 245 -12.66 19.94 -7.94
C SER A 245 -12.34 20.83 -6.74
N LEU A 246 -11.05 21.10 -6.47
CA LEU A 246 -10.62 22.05 -5.45
C LEU A 246 -11.18 23.45 -5.73
N VAL A 247 -11.00 23.96 -6.94
CA VAL A 247 -11.46 25.32 -7.30
C VAL A 247 -12.99 25.41 -7.23
N ALA A 248 -13.72 24.36 -7.61
CA ALA A 248 -15.17 24.30 -7.46
C ALA A 248 -15.57 24.35 -5.98
N TYR A 249 -14.93 23.53 -5.13
CA TYR A 249 -15.17 23.49 -3.69
C TYR A 249 -14.93 24.83 -3.02
N LEU A 250 -13.81 25.50 -3.33
CA LEU A 250 -13.47 26.81 -2.74
C LEU A 250 -14.52 27.88 -3.10
N LYS A 251 -15.04 27.86 -4.33
CA LYS A 251 -16.10 28.78 -4.79
C LYS A 251 -17.44 28.48 -4.13
N GLU A 252 -17.83 27.21 -4.05
CA GLU A 252 -19.10 26.80 -3.42
C GLU A 252 -19.12 27.10 -1.92
N SER A 253 -17.96 26.95 -1.27
CA SER A 253 -17.80 27.18 0.16
C SER A 253 -17.49 28.63 0.53
N ASP A 254 -17.42 29.55 -0.45
CA ASP A 254 -17.02 30.97 -0.27
C ASP A 254 -15.68 31.14 0.47
N ILE A 255 -14.72 30.24 0.20
CA ILE A 255 -13.37 30.29 0.78
C ILE A 255 -12.50 31.18 -0.08
N ALA A 256 -11.87 32.18 0.55
CA ALA A 256 -10.99 33.10 -0.14
C ALA A 256 -9.70 32.40 -0.59
N TYR A 257 -9.32 32.58 -1.85
CA TYR A 257 -8.08 32.06 -2.38
C TYR A 257 -7.47 33.00 -3.43
N SER A 258 -6.16 32.89 -3.63
CA SER A 258 -5.44 33.56 -4.72
C SER A 258 -4.61 32.55 -5.50
N GLU A 259 -4.61 32.68 -6.83
CA GLU A 259 -3.82 31.84 -7.73
C GLU A 259 -2.60 32.57 -8.30
N MET A 260 -1.49 31.85 -8.48
CA MET A 260 -0.27 32.34 -9.12
C MET A 260 0.31 31.27 -10.03
N LYS A 261 0.43 31.59 -11.33
CA LYS A 261 1.02 30.70 -12.33
C LYS A 261 2.48 31.05 -12.59
N LYS A 262 3.35 30.04 -12.67
CA LYS A 262 4.74 30.18 -13.11
C LYS A 262 5.18 28.87 -13.79
N GLY A 263 5.49 28.97 -15.09
CA GLY A 263 5.71 27.81 -15.93
C GLY A 263 4.44 26.96 -16.06
N GLU A 264 4.58 25.65 -15.94
CA GLU A 264 3.46 24.69 -15.92
C GLU A 264 2.87 24.48 -14.52
N SER A 265 3.39 25.22 -13.52
CA SER A 265 2.90 25.14 -12.14
C SER A 265 1.89 26.25 -11.82
N THR A 266 0.86 25.89 -11.06
CA THR A 266 -0.12 26.84 -10.49
C THR A 266 -0.15 26.68 -8.98
N MET A 267 0.08 27.77 -8.25
CA MET A 267 -0.07 27.80 -6.79
C MET A 267 -1.36 28.47 -6.40
N TYR A 268 -2.06 27.85 -5.46
CA TYR A 268 -3.22 28.36 -4.77
C TYR A 268 -2.80 28.64 -3.32
N ARG A 269 -2.92 29.89 -2.89
CA ARG A 269 -2.92 30.27 -1.47
C ARG A 269 -4.36 30.35 -1.02
N ILE A 270 -4.72 29.54 -0.04
CA ILE A 270 -6.10 29.37 0.43
C ILE A 270 -6.17 29.91 1.86
N ASP A 271 -7.16 30.78 2.11
CA ASP A 271 -7.42 31.41 3.40
C ASP A 271 -8.65 30.72 4.03
N ASP A 272 -8.41 29.56 4.63
CA ASP A 272 -9.47 28.70 5.17
C ASP A 272 -9.81 29.11 6.61
N PRO A 273 -11.09 29.37 6.95
CA PRO A 273 -11.49 29.77 8.31
C PRO A 273 -11.19 28.74 9.40
N TYR A 274 -11.07 27.46 9.04
CA TYR A 274 -10.91 26.34 9.97
C TYR A 274 -9.46 25.85 10.01
N GLU A 275 -8.82 25.71 8.84
CA GLU A 275 -7.45 25.20 8.71
C GLU A 275 -6.39 26.31 8.69
N GLY A 276 -6.81 27.58 8.60
CA GLY A 276 -5.93 28.73 8.44
C GLY A 276 -5.41 28.87 7.01
N VAL A 277 -4.25 29.51 6.86
CA VAL A 277 -3.64 29.70 5.54
C VAL A 277 -2.86 28.46 5.14
N TRP A 278 -3.19 27.90 3.99
CA TRP A 278 -2.47 26.78 3.40
C TRP A 278 -2.24 26.96 1.90
N PHE A 279 -1.34 26.15 1.37
CA PHE A 279 -0.87 26.27 0.00
C PHE A 279 -1.02 24.94 -0.72
N LEU A 280 -1.39 25.02 -2.00
CA LEU A 280 -1.41 23.90 -2.92
C LEU A 280 -0.77 24.33 -4.23
N ILE A 281 0.20 23.57 -4.71
CA ILE A 281 0.92 23.81 -5.95
C ILE A 281 0.67 22.60 -6.84
N SER A 282 0.01 22.81 -7.98
CA SER A 282 -0.18 21.79 -9.00
C SER A 282 0.84 21.95 -10.12
N SER A 283 1.35 20.84 -10.62
CA SER A 283 2.24 20.72 -11.79
C SER A 283 1.89 19.42 -12.54
N PRO A 284 2.34 19.20 -13.78
CA PRO A 284 2.04 17.96 -14.49
C PRO A 284 2.38 16.70 -13.66
N GLY A 285 1.34 15.89 -13.41
CA GLY A 285 1.45 14.64 -12.66
C GLY A 285 1.68 14.78 -11.14
N ARG A 286 1.53 15.98 -10.57
CA ARG A 286 1.81 16.21 -9.14
C ARG A 286 0.99 17.33 -8.51
N ILE A 287 0.57 17.12 -7.27
CA ILE A 287 0.15 18.16 -6.33
C ILE A 287 1.09 18.13 -5.13
N VAL A 288 1.61 19.28 -4.73
CA VAL A 288 2.33 19.44 -3.45
C VAL A 288 1.73 20.60 -2.69
N GLY A 289 1.54 20.45 -1.38
CA GLY A 289 1.02 21.53 -0.55
C GLY A 289 1.57 21.52 0.85
N ALA A 290 1.30 22.60 1.58
CA ALA A 290 1.79 22.78 2.94
C ALA A 290 0.79 23.52 3.81
N LEU A 291 0.70 23.10 5.08
CA LEU A 291 -0.14 23.68 6.12
C LEU A 291 0.67 23.89 7.42
N GLY A 292 0.12 24.72 8.32
CA GLY A 292 0.72 25.01 9.63
C GLY A 292 1.67 26.22 9.58
N SER A 293 2.82 26.12 10.24
CA SER A 293 3.81 27.21 10.33
C SER A 293 4.65 27.38 9.05
N VAL A 294 3.98 27.52 7.91
CA VAL A 294 4.57 27.69 6.58
C VAL A 294 5.21 29.08 6.46
N ASN A 295 6.38 29.15 5.81
CA ASN A 295 7.07 30.41 5.50
C ASN A 295 7.38 30.51 4.00
N ASP A 296 7.71 31.71 3.53
CA ASP A 296 7.97 31.98 2.11
C ASP A 296 9.09 31.11 1.54
N ARG A 297 10.13 30.82 2.34
CA ARG A 297 11.24 29.96 1.93
C ARG A 297 10.79 28.52 1.63
N LEU A 298 9.86 27.98 2.42
CA LEU A 298 9.29 26.66 2.16
C LEU A 298 8.44 26.68 0.89
N ILE A 299 7.63 27.73 0.69
CA ILE A 299 6.82 27.88 -0.52
C ILE A 299 7.73 27.90 -1.75
N ASP A 300 8.81 28.69 -1.73
CA ASP A 300 9.79 28.75 -2.81
C ASP A 300 10.42 27.37 -3.08
N LEU A 301 10.81 26.65 -2.02
CA LEU A 301 11.42 25.32 -2.12
C LEU A 301 10.46 24.29 -2.76
N LEU A 302 9.18 24.31 -2.38
CA LEU A 302 8.16 23.44 -2.96
C LEU A 302 7.87 23.81 -4.42
N TYR A 303 7.94 25.10 -4.75
CA TYR A 303 7.72 25.63 -6.09
C TYR A 303 8.87 25.33 -7.06
N THR A 304 10.13 25.30 -6.59
CA THR A 304 11.31 25.03 -7.43
C THR A 304 11.73 23.56 -7.48
N GLY A 305 11.04 22.68 -6.74
CA GLY A 305 11.31 21.24 -6.78
C GLY A 305 12.61 20.82 -6.08
N GLY A 306 13.09 21.59 -5.10
CA GLY A 306 14.25 21.21 -4.29
C GLY A 306 15.62 21.37 -4.95
N GLU A 307 15.72 22.01 -6.13
CA GLU A 307 17.03 22.41 -6.66
C GLU A 307 17.57 23.61 -5.87
N SER A 308 18.46 23.33 -4.92
CA SER A 308 19.44 24.27 -4.36
C SER A 308 20.80 23.61 -4.21
#